data_AF-S0J962-F1
#
_entry.id   AF-S0J962-F1
#
_cell.length_a   1.000
_cell.length_b   1.000
_cell.length_c   1.000
_cell.angle_alpha   90.00
_cell.angle_beta   90.00
_cell.angle_gamma   90.00
#
_symmetry.space_group_name_H-M   'P 1'
#
loop_
_entity.id
_entity.type
_entity.pdbx_description
1 polymer ?
#
loop_
_entity_poly.entity_id
_entity_poly.type
_entity_poly.pdbx_seq_one_letter_code
_entity_poly.pdbx_strand_id
1 'polypeptide(L)'
;MKLMGWNYEGRKISEKLHQQILEITGILNDSEQSGRRSWGSLQRYMAEELGTKPGQIRTIKRMMEEFGILKKGVLKSSEIPDREQIYTKNGRMLLGLLETEQLMGQKPTEAHLEQIQELREIYRLYYQKELISYTCEKGMLHPLKATLKALKAYGYLDYWEWYLLNTIIRRDDDLQQETELFRLIDEYRAGKLSFQDGDVVANKLSHIYVSGNFAYAGFLREEGKNLNLKLTLNGELQELADKITDER
;
A
#
# COMPACT_ATOMS: atom_id res chain seq x y z
N MET A 1 11.08 -19.96 15.42
CA MET A 1 10.59 -20.08 14.02
C MET A 1 11.04 -18.84 13.26
N LYS A 2 11.43 -18.93 11.98
CA LYS A 2 11.79 -17.73 11.20
C LYS A 2 10.54 -17.10 10.59
N LEU A 3 10.29 -15.84 10.92
CA LEU A 3 9.15 -15.07 10.45
C LEU A 3 9.52 -14.18 9.27
N MET A 4 8.57 -13.95 8.36
CA MET A 4 8.78 -13.17 7.14
C MET A 4 7.53 -12.36 6.80
N GLY A 5 7.71 -11.12 6.38
CA GLY A 5 6.64 -10.35 5.74
C GLY A 5 6.37 -10.83 4.31
N TRP A 6 5.19 -10.52 3.76
CA TRP A 6 4.93 -10.68 2.34
C TRP A 6 5.84 -9.80 1.48
N ASN A 7 6.09 -10.24 0.26
CA ASN A 7 6.89 -9.47 -0.71
C ASN A 7 6.11 -8.23 -1.18
N TYR A 8 6.31 -7.11 -0.47
CA TYR A 8 5.84 -5.78 -0.85
C TYR A 8 7.02 -4.81 -0.85
N GLU A 9 7.35 -4.29 -2.03
CA GLU A 9 8.48 -3.37 -2.22
C GLU A 9 8.06 -1.88 -2.25
N GLY A 10 6.78 -1.59 -1.98
CA GLY A 10 6.23 -0.23 -2.02
C GLY A 10 6.42 0.56 -0.71
N ARG A 11 5.58 1.58 -0.52
CA ARG A 11 5.58 2.44 0.68
C ARG A 11 4.21 2.49 1.35
N LYS A 12 4.18 2.99 2.58
CA LYS A 12 2.93 3.37 3.25
C LYS A 12 2.33 4.60 2.54
N ILE A 13 1.07 4.51 2.14
CA ILE A 13 0.28 5.64 1.62
C ILE A 13 0.17 6.68 2.74
N SER A 14 0.45 7.93 2.39
CA SER A 14 0.47 9.07 3.31
C SER A 14 0.44 10.37 2.52
N GLU A 15 0.13 11.48 3.18
CA GLU A 15 0.19 12.82 2.58
C GLU A 15 1.58 13.11 1.99
N LYS A 16 2.65 12.73 2.71
CA LYS A 16 4.02 12.86 2.20
C LYS A 16 4.23 12.06 0.91
N LEU A 17 3.68 10.85 0.81
CA LEU A 17 3.79 10.07 -0.43
C LEU A 17 3.01 10.75 -1.56
N HIS A 18 1.81 11.27 -1.29
CA HIS A 18 1.02 12.00 -2.29
C HIS A 18 1.76 13.22 -2.82
N GLN A 19 2.41 14.00 -1.95
CA GLN A 19 3.26 15.11 -2.36
C GLN A 19 4.39 14.64 -3.28
N GLN A 20 5.10 13.57 -2.91
CA GLN A 20 6.17 13.03 -3.74
C GLN A 20 5.67 12.50 -5.09
N ILE A 21 4.46 11.93 -5.13
CA ILE A 21 3.81 11.52 -6.37
C ILE A 21 3.56 12.74 -7.25
N LEU A 22 2.98 13.82 -6.70
CA LEU A 22 2.71 15.06 -7.43
C LEU A 22 3.99 15.67 -8.02
N GLU A 23 5.05 15.78 -7.22
CA GLU A 23 6.36 16.30 -7.64
C GLU A 23 6.96 15.46 -8.79
N ILE A 24 6.93 14.13 -8.67
CA ILE A 24 7.38 13.21 -9.74
C ILE A 24 6.54 13.41 -11.00
N THR A 25 5.21 13.50 -10.87
CA THR A 25 4.33 13.69 -12.03
C THR A 25 4.46 15.05 -12.68
N GLY A 26 4.76 16.10 -11.91
CA GLY A 26 5.07 17.42 -12.42
C GLY A 26 6.29 17.38 -13.35
N ILE A 27 7.37 16.72 -12.92
CA ILE A 27 8.57 16.53 -13.73
C ILE A 27 8.29 15.64 -14.96
N LEU A 28 7.47 14.59 -14.82
CA LEU A 28 7.11 13.73 -15.97
C LEU A 28 6.31 14.50 -17.03
N ASN A 29 5.44 15.40 -16.61
CA ASN A 29 4.56 16.17 -17.48
C ASN A 29 5.25 17.39 -18.13
N ASP A 30 6.41 17.80 -17.62
CA ASP A 30 7.23 18.87 -18.20
C ASP A 30 8.10 18.32 -19.33
N SER A 31 7.71 18.60 -20.58
CA SER A 31 8.40 18.12 -21.78
C SER A 31 9.81 18.68 -21.94
N GLU A 32 10.13 19.84 -21.35
CA GLU A 32 11.50 20.39 -21.35
C GLU A 32 12.40 19.56 -20.43
N GLN A 33 11.86 19.07 -19.32
CA GLN A 33 12.58 18.26 -18.34
C GLN A 33 12.63 16.77 -18.71
N SER A 34 11.53 16.20 -19.21
CA SER A 34 11.38 14.75 -19.44
C SER A 34 11.72 14.30 -20.87
N GLY A 35 11.40 15.10 -21.89
CA GLY A 35 11.41 14.69 -23.30
C GLY A 35 12.80 14.40 -23.89
N ARG A 36 13.88 14.74 -23.18
CA ARG A 36 15.27 14.49 -23.63
C ARG A 36 16.03 13.48 -22.76
N ARG A 37 15.35 12.82 -21.83
CA ARG A 37 15.99 11.99 -20.81
C ARG A 37 15.46 10.56 -20.86
N SER A 38 16.36 9.60 -20.70
CA SER A 38 15.97 8.23 -20.34
C SER A 38 15.43 8.20 -18.92
N TRP A 39 14.64 7.17 -18.58
CA TRP A 39 14.17 6.97 -17.20
C TRP A 39 15.32 6.93 -16.19
N GLY A 40 16.44 6.26 -16.50
CA GLY A 40 17.57 6.16 -15.59
C GLY A 40 18.26 7.51 -15.29
N SER A 41 18.30 8.43 -16.25
CA SER A 41 18.75 9.81 -16.02
C SER A 41 17.70 10.64 -15.27
N LEU A 42 16.42 10.51 -15.63
CA LEU A 42 15.35 11.27 -15.02
C LEU A 42 15.17 10.90 -13.54
N GLN A 43 15.32 9.62 -13.20
CA GLN A 43 15.24 9.12 -11.83
C GLN A 43 16.34 9.69 -10.91
N ARG A 44 17.53 10.01 -11.46
CA ARG A 44 18.61 10.68 -10.71
C ARG A 44 18.29 12.15 -10.48
N TYR A 45 17.85 12.83 -11.53
CA TYR A 45 17.43 14.23 -11.44
C TYR A 45 16.26 14.43 -10.46
N MET A 46 15.20 13.63 -10.56
CA MET A 46 14.09 13.66 -9.60
C MET A 46 14.58 13.43 -8.17
N ALA A 47 15.57 12.55 -7.97
CA ALA A 47 16.10 12.31 -6.64
C ALA A 47 16.83 13.54 -6.08
N GLU A 48 17.57 14.27 -6.92
CA GLU A 48 18.24 15.53 -6.55
C GLU A 48 17.22 16.61 -6.20
N GLU A 49 16.23 16.85 -7.07
CA GLU A 49 15.17 17.84 -6.88
C GLU A 49 14.34 17.59 -5.60
N LEU A 50 14.02 16.32 -5.32
CA LEU A 50 13.22 15.93 -4.15
C LEU A 50 14.06 15.70 -2.88
N GLY A 51 15.38 15.94 -2.93
CA GLY A 51 16.27 15.72 -1.79
C GLY A 51 16.26 14.27 -1.27
N THR A 52 16.19 13.30 -2.18
CA THR A 52 16.04 11.87 -1.88
C THR A 52 17.04 11.00 -2.65
N LYS A 53 16.91 9.68 -2.53
CA LYS A 53 17.76 8.71 -3.23
C LYS A 53 17.04 8.20 -4.49
N PRO A 54 17.75 7.91 -5.59
CA PRO A 54 17.15 7.31 -6.79
C PRO A 54 16.40 6.01 -6.51
N GLY A 55 16.82 5.23 -5.51
CA GLY A 55 16.10 4.03 -5.07
C GLY A 55 14.68 4.33 -4.59
N GLN A 56 14.47 5.45 -3.88
CA GLN A 56 13.14 5.87 -3.42
C GLN A 56 12.23 6.25 -4.58
N ILE A 57 12.73 6.97 -5.60
CA ILE A 57 11.97 7.27 -6.81
C ILE A 57 11.53 5.98 -7.51
N ARG A 58 12.43 4.98 -7.59
CA ARG A 58 12.13 3.67 -8.18
C ARG A 58 11.01 2.95 -7.44
N THR A 59 11.05 2.98 -6.11
CA THR A 59 10.00 2.41 -5.26
C THR A 59 8.66 3.12 -5.45
N ILE A 60 8.64 4.46 -5.47
CA ILE A 60 7.40 5.23 -5.67
C ILE A 60 6.82 4.95 -7.05
N LYS A 61 7.66 4.93 -8.09
CA LYS A 61 7.25 4.56 -9.45
C LYS A 61 6.63 3.15 -9.49
N ARG A 62 7.24 2.17 -8.82
CA ARG A 62 6.69 0.80 -8.76
C ARG A 62 5.33 0.78 -8.07
N MET A 63 5.19 1.50 -6.96
CA MET A 63 3.91 1.65 -6.26
C MET A 63 2.84 2.32 -7.12
N MET A 64 3.20 3.36 -7.87
CA MET A 64 2.29 4.00 -8.82
C MET A 64 1.83 3.05 -9.94
N GLU A 65 2.67 2.10 -10.38
CA GLU A 65 2.26 1.04 -11.32
C GLU A 65 1.39 -0.04 -10.66
N GLU A 66 1.68 -0.41 -9.42
CA GLU A 66 0.95 -1.42 -8.65
C GLU A 66 -0.45 -0.93 -8.28
N PHE A 67 -0.63 0.36 -7.98
CA PHE A 67 -1.90 0.99 -7.66
C PHE A 67 -2.55 1.69 -8.86
N GLY A 68 -2.21 1.27 -10.07
CA GLY A 68 -2.93 1.69 -11.27
C GLY A 68 -2.83 3.19 -11.60
N ILE A 69 -1.88 3.93 -11.04
CA ILE A 69 -1.64 5.34 -11.38
C ILE A 69 -0.93 5.43 -12.74
N LEU A 70 0.16 4.67 -12.88
CA LEU A 70 0.93 4.53 -14.12
C LEU A 70 0.57 3.23 -14.84
N LYS A 71 0.64 3.23 -16.17
CA LYS A 71 0.60 1.98 -16.94
C LYS A 71 1.87 1.16 -16.66
N LYS A 72 1.71 -0.14 -16.39
CA LYS A 72 2.84 -1.03 -16.07
C LYS A 72 3.88 -1.05 -17.19
N GLY A 73 5.13 -0.81 -16.83
CA GLY A 73 6.27 -0.87 -17.74
C GLY A 73 6.43 0.33 -18.66
N VAL A 74 5.60 1.36 -18.56
CA VAL A 74 5.58 2.48 -19.51
C VAL A 74 6.86 3.32 -19.51
N LEU A 75 7.54 3.42 -18.36
CA LEU A 75 8.78 4.19 -18.21
C LEU A 75 10.05 3.34 -18.45
N LYS A 76 9.96 2.24 -19.21
CA LYS A 76 11.11 1.38 -19.55
C LYS A 76 11.84 1.79 -20.84
N SER A 77 11.27 2.73 -21.61
CA SER A 77 11.77 3.18 -22.91
C SER A 77 13.02 4.06 -22.80
N SER A 78 13.75 4.18 -23.91
CA SER A 78 14.89 5.09 -24.07
C SER A 78 14.49 6.56 -23.92
N GLU A 79 13.23 6.87 -24.23
CA GLU A 79 12.62 8.20 -24.12
C GLU A 79 11.31 8.10 -23.32
N ILE A 80 11.00 9.13 -22.55
CA ILE A 80 9.75 9.19 -21.78
C ILE A 80 8.57 9.38 -22.75
N PRO A 81 7.54 8.52 -22.70
CA PRO A 81 6.36 8.68 -23.55
C PRO A 81 5.55 9.93 -23.23
N ASP A 82 4.66 10.34 -24.13
CA ASP A 82 3.74 11.44 -23.87
C ASP A 82 2.84 11.19 -22.66
N ARG A 83 2.40 12.27 -22.01
CA ARG A 83 1.52 12.26 -20.83
C ARG A 83 0.32 11.31 -20.97
N GLU A 84 -0.36 11.32 -22.11
CA GLU A 84 -1.54 10.46 -22.35
C GLU A 84 -1.20 8.96 -22.38
N GLN A 85 0.06 8.64 -22.65
CA GLN A 85 0.56 7.28 -22.70
C GLN A 85 1.02 6.78 -21.32
N ILE A 86 1.48 7.66 -20.44
CA ILE A 86 2.01 7.34 -19.10
C ILE A 86 0.92 6.84 -18.13
N TYR A 87 -0.16 7.60 -17.99
CA TYR A 87 -1.13 7.41 -16.91
C TYR A 87 -2.34 6.55 -17.31
N THR A 88 -2.90 5.81 -16.35
CA THR A 88 -4.22 5.18 -16.54
C THR A 88 -5.34 6.22 -16.41
N LYS A 89 -6.57 5.87 -16.82
CA LYS A 89 -7.74 6.74 -16.63
C LYS A 89 -7.98 7.06 -15.15
N ASN A 90 -7.95 6.05 -14.28
CA ASN A 90 -8.17 6.24 -12.84
C ASN A 90 -6.98 6.98 -12.21
N GLY A 91 -5.75 6.70 -12.67
CA GLY A 91 -4.55 7.40 -12.23
C GLY A 91 -4.63 8.90 -12.48
N ARG A 92 -5.07 9.32 -13.68
CA ARG A 92 -5.28 10.75 -13.98
C ARG A 92 -6.33 11.39 -13.07
N MET A 93 -7.41 10.68 -12.76
CA MET A 93 -8.42 11.16 -11.82
C MET A 93 -7.81 11.38 -10.43
N LEU A 94 -7.08 10.40 -9.89
CA LEU A 94 -6.42 10.54 -8.59
C LEU A 94 -5.45 11.72 -8.58
N LEU A 95 -4.59 11.84 -9.60
CA LEU A 95 -3.63 12.95 -9.69
C LEU A 95 -4.32 14.31 -9.72
N GLY A 96 -5.40 14.47 -10.49
CA GLY A 96 -6.16 15.72 -10.53
C GLY A 96 -6.82 16.07 -9.20
N LEU A 97 -7.29 15.07 -8.44
CA LEU A 97 -7.83 15.28 -7.10
C LEU A 97 -6.73 15.70 -6.11
N LEU A 98 -5.55 15.05 -6.16
CA LEU A 98 -4.38 15.42 -5.34
C LEU A 98 -3.88 16.84 -5.65
N GLU A 99 -3.82 17.22 -6.92
CA GLU A 99 -3.48 18.60 -7.34
C GLU A 99 -4.51 19.61 -6.80
N THR A 100 -5.79 19.25 -6.84
CA THR A 100 -6.87 20.08 -6.31
C THR A 100 -6.74 20.29 -4.79
N GLU A 101 -6.50 19.22 -4.02
CA GLU A 101 -6.24 19.32 -2.57
C GLU A 101 -5.02 20.20 -2.29
N GLN A 102 -3.93 20.03 -3.05
CA GLN A 102 -2.73 20.85 -2.87
C GLN A 102 -3.00 22.34 -3.10
N LEU A 103 -3.77 22.69 -4.14
CA LEU A 103 -4.15 24.08 -4.43
C LEU A 103 -5.06 24.66 -3.34
N MET A 104 -6.06 23.91 -2.88
CA MET A 104 -6.97 24.32 -1.80
C MET A 104 -6.22 24.53 -0.48
N GLY A 105 -5.22 23.68 -0.20
CA GLY A 105 -4.40 23.75 1.01
C GLY A 105 -3.46 24.97 1.08
N GLN A 106 -3.12 25.61 -0.05
CA GLN A 106 -2.24 26.78 -0.06
C GLN A 106 -2.92 28.04 0.51
N LYS A 107 -4.24 28.18 0.32
CA LYS A 107 -5.06 29.29 0.83
C LYS A 107 -6.39 28.74 1.34
N PRO A 108 -6.42 28.13 2.54
CA PRO A 108 -7.61 27.46 3.03
C PRO A 108 -8.71 28.47 3.37
N THR A 109 -9.93 28.13 2.98
CA THR A 109 -11.18 28.70 3.48
C THR A 109 -11.94 27.61 4.23
N GLU A 110 -12.96 27.95 5.01
CA GLU A 110 -13.79 26.95 5.70
C GLU A 110 -14.40 25.94 4.71
N ALA A 111 -14.93 26.44 3.59
CA ALA A 111 -15.42 25.59 2.49
C ALA A 111 -14.33 24.69 1.88
N HIS A 112 -13.07 25.17 1.77
CA HIS A 112 -11.98 24.32 1.31
C HIS A 112 -11.69 23.16 2.28
N LEU A 113 -11.83 23.36 3.59
CA LEU A 113 -11.56 22.31 4.57
C LEU A 113 -12.56 21.16 4.46
N GLU A 114 -13.85 21.47 4.26
CA GLU A 114 -14.89 20.48 4.02
C GLU A 114 -14.63 19.71 2.70
N GLN A 115 -14.34 20.43 1.62
CA GLN A 115 -14.03 19.82 0.32
C GLN A 115 -12.77 18.93 0.38
N ILE A 116 -11.74 19.31 1.13
CA ILE A 116 -10.55 18.48 1.33
C ILE A 116 -10.91 17.16 2.00
N GLN A 117 -11.83 17.16 2.97
CA GLN A 117 -12.31 15.91 3.60
C GLN A 117 -13.03 15.03 2.58
N GLU A 118 -13.89 15.61 1.74
CA GLU A 118 -14.57 14.87 0.67
C GLU A 118 -13.58 14.27 -0.34
N LEU A 119 -12.54 15.03 -0.74
CA LEU A 119 -11.47 14.52 -1.61
C LEU A 119 -10.73 13.34 -0.98
N ARG A 120 -10.46 13.40 0.33
CA ARG A 120 -9.80 12.31 1.08
C ARG A 120 -10.62 11.04 1.10
N GLU A 121 -11.94 11.16 1.20
CA GLU A 121 -12.84 10.02 1.08
C GLU A 121 -12.80 9.41 -0.32
N ILE A 122 -12.68 10.23 -1.37
CA ILE A 122 -12.53 9.74 -2.75
C ILE A 122 -11.18 9.02 -2.94
N TYR A 123 -10.07 9.52 -2.36
CA TYR A 123 -8.79 8.81 -2.38
C TYR A 123 -8.91 7.45 -1.70
N ARG A 124 -9.60 7.41 -0.57
CA ARG A 124 -9.81 6.18 0.20
C ARG A 124 -10.53 5.15 -0.68
N LEU A 125 -11.61 5.53 -1.36
CA LEU A 125 -12.32 4.65 -2.29
C LEU A 125 -11.44 4.17 -3.45
N TYR A 126 -10.59 5.05 -4.00
CA TYR A 126 -9.61 4.67 -5.01
C TYR A 126 -8.69 3.56 -4.49
N TYR A 127 -8.07 3.77 -3.34
CA TYR A 127 -7.13 2.79 -2.77
C TYR A 127 -7.81 1.51 -2.32
N GLN A 128 -9.06 1.58 -1.84
CA GLN A 128 -9.85 0.39 -1.53
C GLN A 128 -9.98 -0.51 -2.75
N LYS A 129 -10.38 0.06 -3.89
CA LYS A 129 -10.49 -0.68 -5.15
C LYS A 129 -9.16 -1.33 -5.55
N GLU A 130 -8.06 -0.57 -5.53
CA GLU A 130 -6.75 -1.08 -5.94
C GLU A 130 -6.26 -2.18 -4.98
N LEU A 131 -6.40 -2.01 -3.67
CA LEU A 131 -5.96 -2.97 -2.64
C LEU A 131 -6.80 -4.25 -2.61
N ILE A 132 -8.08 -4.20 -2.97
CA ILE A 132 -8.91 -5.41 -3.15
C ILE A 132 -8.35 -6.29 -4.27
N SER A 133 -7.96 -5.67 -5.40
CA SER A 133 -7.40 -6.40 -6.54
C SER A 133 -5.90 -6.70 -6.44
N TYR A 134 -5.23 -6.17 -5.41
CA TYR A 134 -3.78 -6.29 -5.27
C TYR A 134 -3.39 -7.73 -4.92
N THR A 135 -2.43 -8.26 -5.66
CA THR A 135 -1.85 -9.58 -5.43
C THR A 135 -0.35 -9.53 -5.22
N CYS A 136 0.17 -10.46 -4.41
CA CYS A 136 1.60 -10.72 -4.25
C CYS A 136 1.91 -12.21 -4.45
N GLU A 137 3.13 -12.64 -4.14
CA GLU A 137 3.58 -14.03 -4.34
C GLU A 137 3.31 -14.56 -5.76
N LYS A 138 3.75 -13.79 -6.77
CA LYS A 138 3.52 -14.08 -8.20
C LYS A 138 2.03 -14.17 -8.59
N GLY A 139 1.17 -13.44 -7.89
CA GLY A 139 -0.26 -13.38 -8.19
C GLY A 139 -1.08 -14.47 -7.51
N MET A 140 -0.49 -15.24 -6.58
CA MET A 140 -1.17 -16.36 -5.92
C MET A 140 -1.93 -15.95 -4.65
N LEU A 141 -1.67 -14.75 -4.13
CA LEU A 141 -2.19 -14.30 -2.85
C LEU A 141 -2.75 -12.89 -2.97
N HIS A 142 -3.93 -12.67 -2.42
CA HIS A 142 -4.54 -11.38 -2.13
C HIS A 142 -4.34 -11.04 -0.63
N PRO A 143 -3.33 -10.21 -0.29
CA PRO A 143 -2.99 -9.90 1.10
C PRO A 143 -4.15 -9.35 1.95
N LEU A 144 -5.01 -8.52 1.35
CA LEU A 144 -6.17 -7.98 2.04
C LEU A 144 -7.15 -9.09 2.42
N LYS A 145 -7.52 -9.98 1.49
CA LYS A 145 -8.42 -11.11 1.76
C LYS A 145 -7.90 -11.98 2.89
N ALA A 146 -6.63 -12.40 2.82
CA ALA A 146 -5.99 -13.19 3.87
C ALA A 146 -6.02 -12.51 5.25
N THR A 147 -5.78 -11.20 5.27
CA THR A 147 -5.80 -10.39 6.50
C THR A 147 -7.21 -10.32 7.10
N LEU A 148 -8.23 -10.09 6.27
CA LEU A 148 -9.62 -10.01 6.71
C LEU A 148 -10.13 -11.36 7.21
N LYS A 149 -9.77 -12.49 6.57
CA LYS A 149 -10.10 -13.84 7.08
C LYS A 149 -9.53 -14.08 8.48
N ALA A 150 -8.26 -13.74 8.69
CA ALA A 150 -7.62 -13.89 10.01
C ALA A 150 -8.26 -12.99 11.07
N LEU A 151 -8.59 -11.74 10.73
CA LEU A 151 -9.27 -10.81 11.65
C LEU A 151 -10.71 -11.26 11.97
N LYS A 152 -11.44 -11.83 11.02
CA LYS A 152 -12.77 -12.41 11.27
C LYS A 152 -12.68 -13.60 12.25
N ALA A 153 -11.62 -14.39 12.18
CA ALA A 153 -11.42 -15.52 13.09
C ALA A 153 -10.97 -15.11 14.51
N TYR A 154 -10.09 -14.11 14.63
CA TYR A 154 -9.40 -13.80 15.90
C TYR A 154 -9.73 -12.44 16.52
N GLY A 155 -10.52 -11.60 15.82
CA GLY A 155 -10.93 -10.24 16.22
C GLY A 155 -9.83 -9.18 16.11
N TYR A 156 -8.58 -9.55 16.34
CA TYR A 156 -7.41 -8.69 16.16
C TYR A 156 -6.18 -9.51 15.80
N LEU A 157 -5.17 -8.84 15.25
CA LEU A 157 -3.81 -9.37 15.08
C LEU A 157 -2.82 -8.42 15.75
N ASP A 158 -1.94 -8.95 16.60
CA ASP A 158 -0.79 -8.19 17.07
C ASP A 158 0.40 -8.21 16.09
N TYR A 159 1.52 -7.61 16.48
CA TYR A 159 2.75 -7.60 15.68
C TYR A 159 3.20 -8.99 15.23
N TRP A 160 3.21 -9.96 16.14
CA TRP A 160 3.73 -11.31 15.87
C TRP A 160 2.73 -12.13 15.07
N GLU A 161 1.45 -11.99 15.37
CA GLU A 161 0.35 -12.62 14.64
C GLU A 161 0.29 -12.11 13.19
N TRP A 162 0.55 -10.82 12.97
CA TRP A 162 0.73 -10.28 11.62
C TRP A 162 1.84 -11.02 10.87
N TYR A 163 2.99 -11.22 11.51
CA TYR A 163 4.10 -11.93 10.87
C TYR A 163 3.89 -13.44 10.74
N LEU A 164 3.13 -14.07 11.63
CA LEU A 164 2.66 -15.45 11.46
C LEU A 164 1.78 -15.57 10.21
N LEU A 165 0.78 -14.70 10.08
CA LEU A 165 -0.09 -14.60 8.90
C LEU A 165 0.76 -14.46 7.62
N ASN A 166 1.69 -13.51 7.62
CA ASN A 166 2.55 -13.24 6.47
C ASN A 166 3.47 -14.43 6.15
N THR A 167 3.90 -15.19 7.17
CA THR A 167 4.82 -16.30 7.02
C THR A 167 4.13 -17.51 6.39
N ILE A 168 2.95 -17.86 6.91
CA ILE A 168 2.23 -19.09 6.60
C ILE A 168 1.36 -18.96 5.36
N ILE A 169 0.60 -17.87 5.23
CA ILE A 169 -0.32 -17.69 4.10
C ILE A 169 0.45 -17.14 2.90
N ARG A 170 0.55 -17.94 1.84
CA ARG A 170 1.26 -17.66 0.58
C ARG A 170 0.39 -17.85 -0.65
N ARG A 171 -0.83 -18.36 -0.47
CA ARG A 171 -1.82 -18.57 -1.52
C ARG A 171 -3.22 -18.32 -0.96
N ASP A 172 -4.11 -17.82 -1.80
CA ASP A 172 -5.52 -17.68 -1.45
C ASP A 172 -6.19 -19.03 -1.22
N ASP A 173 -7.03 -19.08 -0.19
CA ASP A 173 -7.95 -20.19 0.13
C ASP A 173 -7.26 -21.57 0.25
N ASP A 174 -6.00 -21.59 0.68
CA ASP A 174 -5.29 -22.81 1.01
C ASP A 174 -5.62 -23.26 2.45
N LEU A 175 -6.52 -24.23 2.56
CA LEU A 175 -7.01 -24.76 3.83
C LEU A 175 -5.88 -25.30 4.73
N GLN A 176 -4.81 -25.86 4.16
CA GLN A 176 -3.69 -26.36 4.96
C GLN A 176 -2.93 -25.21 5.60
N GLN A 177 -2.68 -24.13 4.85
CA GLN A 177 -2.03 -22.93 5.37
C GLN A 177 -2.90 -22.22 6.42
N GLU A 178 -4.22 -22.15 6.19
CA GLU A 178 -5.17 -21.55 7.14
C GLU A 178 -5.21 -22.34 8.46
N THR A 179 -5.30 -23.67 8.37
CA THR A 179 -5.30 -24.54 9.56
C THR A 179 -4.00 -24.38 10.35
N GLU A 180 -2.85 -24.32 9.67
CA GLU A 180 -1.56 -24.14 10.32
C GLU A 180 -1.40 -22.75 10.94
N LEU A 181 -1.87 -21.70 10.27
CA LEU A 181 -1.87 -20.35 10.82
C LEU A 181 -2.66 -20.29 12.12
N PHE A 182 -3.87 -20.84 12.14
CA PHE A 182 -4.74 -20.80 13.31
C PHE A 182 -4.14 -21.57 14.47
N ARG A 183 -3.58 -22.77 14.22
CA ARG A 183 -2.83 -23.53 15.22
C ARG A 183 -1.70 -22.70 15.84
N LEU A 184 -0.92 -21.99 15.02
CA LEU A 184 0.22 -21.19 15.49
C LEU A 184 -0.22 -19.93 16.27
N ILE A 185 -1.30 -19.28 15.87
CA ILE A 185 -1.88 -18.15 16.64
C ILE A 185 -2.36 -18.64 18.00
N ASP A 186 -3.05 -19.79 18.06
CA ASP A 186 -3.52 -20.37 19.33
C ASP A 186 -2.36 -20.73 20.27
N GLU A 187 -1.29 -21.35 19.72
CA GLU A 187 -0.09 -21.66 20.50
C GLU A 187 0.62 -20.40 21.02
N TYR A 188 0.67 -19.35 20.20
CA TYR A 188 1.23 -18.06 20.59
C TYR A 188 0.41 -17.40 21.70
N ARG A 189 -0.91 -17.28 21.54
CA ARG A 189 -1.81 -16.73 22.57
C ARG A 189 -1.81 -17.54 23.87
N ALA A 190 -1.60 -18.85 23.78
CA ALA A 190 -1.45 -19.73 24.94
C ALA A 190 -0.06 -19.66 25.61
N GLY A 191 0.88 -18.86 25.07
CA GLY A 191 2.25 -18.75 25.58
C GLY A 191 3.15 -19.95 25.29
N LYS A 192 2.70 -20.89 24.45
CA LYS A 192 3.48 -22.07 24.01
C LYS A 192 4.48 -21.71 22.92
N LEU A 193 4.19 -20.65 22.17
CA LEU A 193 5.06 -20.06 21.17
C LEU A 193 5.39 -18.63 21.58
N SER A 194 6.66 -18.25 21.46
CA SER A 194 7.12 -16.88 21.73
C SER A 194 8.16 -16.48 20.71
N PHE A 195 8.30 -15.16 20.52
CA PHE A 195 9.19 -14.56 19.53
C PHE A 195 10.02 -13.45 20.15
N GLN A 196 11.14 -13.16 19.51
CA GLN A 196 12.08 -12.12 19.93
C GLN A 196 12.50 -11.25 18.75
N ASP A 197 13.07 -10.10 19.08
CA ASP A 197 13.70 -9.22 18.10
C ASP A 197 14.79 -9.97 17.34
N GLY A 198 14.58 -10.14 16.03
CA GLY A 198 15.45 -10.92 15.15
C GLY A 198 14.77 -12.11 14.48
N ASP A 199 13.63 -12.57 15.00
CA ASP A 199 12.87 -13.67 14.39
C ASP A 199 12.26 -13.28 13.04
N VAL A 200 11.96 -11.99 12.83
CA VAL A 200 11.57 -11.45 11.52
C VAL A 200 12.83 -11.30 10.66
N VAL A 201 13.04 -12.26 9.76
CA VAL A 201 14.28 -12.35 8.96
C VAL A 201 14.16 -11.70 7.57
N ALA A 202 12.95 -11.47 7.07
CA ALA A 202 12.70 -10.88 5.76
C ALA A 202 11.48 -9.95 5.77
N ASN A 203 11.49 -8.94 4.89
CA ASN A 203 10.40 -7.98 4.72
C ASN A 203 9.93 -7.35 6.04
N LYS A 204 10.90 -6.89 6.85
CA LYS A 204 10.74 -6.40 8.24
C LYS A 204 9.81 -5.17 8.39
N LEU A 205 9.37 -4.58 7.28
CA LEU A 205 8.51 -3.39 7.26
C LEU A 205 7.11 -3.71 6.71
N SER A 206 6.76 -5.00 6.51
CA SER A 206 5.43 -5.39 6.02
C SER A 206 4.30 -4.83 6.91
N HIS A 207 4.47 -4.88 8.23
CA HIS A 207 3.53 -4.32 9.21
C HIS A 207 3.41 -2.78 9.21
N ILE A 208 4.26 -2.07 8.46
CA ILE A 208 4.13 -0.62 8.24
C ILE A 208 3.56 -0.37 6.86
N TYR A 209 4.05 -1.09 5.86
CA TYR A 209 3.75 -0.81 4.47
C TYR A 209 2.46 -1.47 4.00
N VAL A 210 2.22 -2.74 4.32
CA VAL A 210 1.04 -3.47 3.84
C VAL A 210 -0.16 -3.18 4.73
N SER A 211 -0.08 -3.49 6.03
CA SER A 211 -1.17 -3.19 6.97
C SER A 211 -1.44 -1.69 7.07
N GLY A 212 -0.40 -0.85 7.00
CA GLY A 212 -0.55 0.60 7.00
C GLY A 212 -1.30 1.12 5.75
N ASN A 213 -1.18 0.45 4.59
CA ASN A 213 -1.97 0.77 3.41
C ASN A 213 -3.43 0.34 3.58
N PHE A 214 -3.68 -0.81 4.22
CA PHE A 214 -5.04 -1.24 4.54
C PHE A 214 -5.71 -0.29 5.54
N ALA A 215 -4.96 0.19 6.54
CA ALA A 215 -5.42 1.20 7.48
C ALA A 215 -5.70 2.54 6.78
N TYR A 216 -4.82 2.99 5.87
CA TYR A 216 -5.06 4.20 5.09
C TYR A 216 -6.33 4.11 4.24
N ALA A 217 -6.57 2.95 3.63
CA ALA A 217 -7.79 2.68 2.86
C ALA A 217 -9.03 2.42 3.75
N GLY A 218 -8.89 2.48 5.08
CA GLY A 218 -9.99 2.36 6.02
C GLY A 218 -10.45 0.93 6.32
N PHE A 219 -9.80 -0.11 5.77
CA PHE A 219 -10.13 -1.51 6.09
C PHE A 219 -9.79 -1.88 7.53
N LEU A 220 -8.69 -1.35 8.04
CA LEU A 220 -8.17 -1.69 9.36
C LEU A 220 -8.10 -0.47 10.27
N ARG A 221 -8.20 -0.70 11.57
CA ARG A 221 -7.76 0.24 12.60
C ARG A 221 -6.41 -0.24 13.14
N GLU A 222 -5.46 0.69 13.22
CA GLU A 222 -4.10 0.46 13.71
C GLU A 222 -3.96 1.14 15.07
N GLU A 223 -3.76 0.35 16.12
CA GLU A 223 -3.43 0.83 17.47
C GLU A 223 -1.97 0.49 17.77
N GLY A 224 -1.23 1.43 18.35
CA GLY A 224 0.19 1.25 18.66
C GLY A 224 1.08 1.11 17.42
N LYS A 225 2.35 0.72 17.64
CA LYS A 225 3.38 0.56 16.61
C LYS A 225 4.37 -0.54 17.01
N ASN A 226 5.00 -1.16 16.01
CA ASN A 226 5.99 -2.22 16.22
C ASN A 226 5.44 -3.29 17.18
N LEU A 227 6.18 -3.67 18.23
CA LEU A 227 5.76 -4.70 19.19
C LEU A 227 4.44 -4.39 19.93
N ASN A 228 4.00 -3.13 19.97
CA ASN A 228 2.72 -2.71 20.56
C ASN A 228 1.60 -2.61 19.51
N LEU A 229 1.85 -3.06 18.28
CA LEU A 229 0.86 -3.02 17.19
C LEU A 229 -0.32 -3.92 17.52
N LYS A 230 -1.52 -3.40 17.28
CA LYS A 230 -2.76 -4.15 17.26
C LYS A 230 -3.60 -3.70 16.06
N LEU A 231 -3.92 -4.65 15.19
CA LEU A 231 -4.73 -4.46 14.00
C LEU A 231 -6.12 -5.02 14.27
N THR A 232 -7.16 -4.23 14.01
CA THR A 232 -8.56 -4.69 14.06
C THR A 232 -9.28 -4.33 12.77
N LEU A 233 -10.36 -5.04 12.45
CA LEU A 233 -11.24 -4.68 11.35
C LEU A 233 -11.95 -3.36 11.66
N ASN A 234 -12.00 -2.44 10.70
CA ASN A 234 -12.84 -1.27 10.84
C ASN A 234 -14.31 -1.66 10.65
N GLY A 235 -15.12 -1.55 11.71
CA GLY A 235 -16.52 -1.99 11.72
C GLY A 235 -17.39 -1.31 10.65
N GLU A 236 -17.04 -0.11 10.20
CA GLU A 236 -17.74 0.60 9.12
C GLU A 236 -17.61 -0.11 7.76
N LEU A 237 -16.58 -0.95 7.57
CA LEU A 237 -16.35 -1.72 6.35
C LEU A 237 -16.60 -3.22 6.53
N GLN A 238 -17.33 -3.63 7.57
CA GLN A 238 -17.64 -5.05 7.83
C GLN A 238 -18.32 -5.71 6.62
N GLU A 239 -19.36 -5.09 6.05
CA GLU A 239 -20.08 -5.66 4.90
C GLU A 239 -19.18 -5.83 3.66
N LEU A 240 -18.26 -4.88 3.43
CA LEU A 240 -17.31 -4.98 2.33
C LEU A 240 -16.28 -6.08 2.61
N ALA A 241 -15.80 -6.18 3.85
CA ALA A 241 -14.90 -7.25 4.26
C ALA A 241 -15.53 -8.63 4.09
N ASP A 242 -16.80 -8.78 4.44
CA ASP A 242 -17.54 -10.03 4.26
C ASP A 242 -17.58 -10.43 2.79
N LYS A 243 -17.96 -9.50 1.89
CA LYS A 243 -17.94 -9.73 0.44
C LYS A 243 -16.57 -10.17 -0.08
N ILE A 244 -15.49 -9.49 0.34
CA ILE A 244 -14.11 -9.84 -0.06
C ILE A 244 -13.75 -11.26 0.40
N THR A 245 -14.20 -11.68 1.58
CA THR A 245 -13.87 -13.00 2.13
C THR A 245 -14.78 -14.13 1.65
N ASP A 246 -15.98 -13.82 1.15
CA ASP A 246 -17.00 -14.80 0.75
C ASP A 246 -16.88 -15.26 -0.72
N GLU A 247 -16.12 -14.55 -1.56
CA GLU A 247 -15.84 -14.99 -2.93
C GLU A 247 -15.06 -16.32 -2.92
N ARG A 248 -15.80 -17.42 -3.20
CA ARG A 248 -15.33 -18.79 -3.46
C ARG A 248 -15.14 -19.03 -4.94
#